data_AF-A0A655AI24-F1
#
_entry.id   AF-A0A655AI24-F1
#
_cell.length_a   1.000
_cell.length_b   1.000
_cell.length_c   1.000
_cell.angle_alpha   90.00
_cell.angle_beta   90.00
_cell.angle_gamma   90.00
#
_symmetry.space_group_name_H-M   'P 1'
#
loop_
_entity.id
_entity.type
_entity.pdbx_description
1 polymer ?
#
loop_
_entity_poly.entity_id
_entity_poly.type
_entity_poly.pdbx_seq_one_letter_code
_entity_poly.pdbx_strand_id
1 'polypeptide(L)'
;MGHGFGGSAAVFAAAGLTGTHVKSVAAIFPTVTNPAAEQPAATLDVPGLILTAPGDPKTLTSNALGLSRAWDKATLRIVSKARAGGLVEGRRLTKVLGLPGPHRRTQRSVRALLTGYLLYTLGGDKTYRRFADPDLQLPKTDPIDPEAPPITPGEKIVTLLK
;
A
#
# COMPACT_ATOMS: atom_id res chain seq x y z
N MET A 1 3.34 -8.87 5.40
CA MET A 1 2.61 -8.14 4.35
C MET A 1 1.12 -8.25 4.60
N GLY A 2 0.31 -7.29 4.14
CA GLY A 2 -1.14 -7.41 4.23
C GLY A 2 -1.88 -6.36 3.42
N HIS A 3 -3.21 -6.48 3.35
CA HIS A 3 -4.09 -5.58 2.61
C HIS A 3 -5.11 -4.88 3.52
N GLY A 4 -5.48 -3.64 3.22
CA GLY A 4 -6.47 -2.90 3.99
C GLY A 4 -5.97 -2.72 5.43
N PHE A 5 -6.80 -3.14 6.39
CA PHE A 5 -6.39 -3.20 7.79
C PHE A 5 -5.17 -4.10 8.00
N GLY A 6 -5.08 -5.22 7.28
CA GLY A 6 -3.92 -6.10 7.32
C GLY A 6 -2.63 -5.45 6.82
N GLY A 7 -2.73 -4.42 5.96
CA GLY A 7 -1.58 -3.63 5.53
C GLY A 7 -1.00 -2.82 6.68
N SER A 8 -1.85 -2.15 7.44
CA SER A 8 -1.48 -1.42 8.65
C SER A 8 -1.03 -2.35 9.78
N ALA A 9 -1.69 -3.49 9.95
CA ALA A 9 -1.27 -4.51 10.91
C ALA A 9 0.13 -5.06 10.61
N ALA A 10 0.52 -5.18 9.34
CA ALA A 10 1.88 -5.60 8.97
C ALA A 10 2.96 -4.58 9.41
N VAL A 11 2.62 -3.29 9.47
CA VAL A 11 3.50 -2.23 9.98
C VAL A 11 3.65 -2.37 11.49
N PHE A 12 2.54 -2.50 12.23
CA PHE A 12 2.57 -2.77 13.67
C PHE A 12 3.38 -4.01 14.01
N ALA A 13 3.16 -5.11 13.28
CA ALA A 13 3.90 -6.34 13.47
C ALA A 13 5.41 -6.12 13.27
N ALA A 14 5.80 -5.42 12.21
CA ALA A 14 7.22 -5.14 11.96
C ALA A 14 7.85 -4.29 13.07
N ALA A 15 7.15 -3.27 13.58
CA ALA A 15 7.67 -2.40 14.62
C ALA A 15 7.73 -3.09 16.00
N GLY A 16 6.81 -4.03 16.28
CA GLY A 16 6.77 -4.77 17.53
C GLY A 16 7.73 -5.97 17.60
N LEU A 17 8.28 -6.43 16.47
CA LEU A 17 9.20 -7.56 16.41
C LEU A 17 10.64 -7.13 16.73
N THR A 18 10.92 -6.90 18.02
CA THR A 18 12.29 -6.68 18.51
C THR A 18 13.08 -8.00 18.50
N GLY A 19 14.30 -7.98 17.96
CA GLY A 19 15.20 -9.16 17.92
C GLY A 19 14.94 -10.18 16.80
N THR A 20 13.86 -10.02 16.01
CA THR A 20 13.66 -10.79 14.77
C THR A 20 14.00 -9.92 13.58
N HIS A 21 14.87 -10.39 12.68
CA HIS A 21 15.27 -9.64 11.49
C HIS A 21 14.17 -9.67 10.41
N VAL A 22 13.13 -8.85 10.58
CA VAL A 22 12.21 -8.53 9.48
C VAL A 22 13.03 -7.88 8.37
N LYS A 23 13.13 -8.54 7.22
CA LYS A 23 13.95 -8.03 6.09
C LYS A 23 13.20 -7.07 5.19
N SER A 24 11.88 -7.20 5.10
CA SER A 24 11.05 -6.34 4.26
C SER A 24 9.58 -6.45 4.64
N VAL A 25 8.83 -5.40 4.38
CA VAL A 25 7.40 -5.30 4.69
C VAL A 25 6.65 -4.74 3.49
N ALA A 26 5.41 -5.18 3.28
CA ALA A 26 4.54 -4.65 2.23
C ALA A 26 3.13 -4.37 2.77
N ALA A 27 2.67 -3.13 2.57
CA ALA A 27 1.35 -2.64 2.96
C ALA A 27 0.54 -2.31 1.69
N ILE A 28 -0.51 -3.10 1.43
CA ILE A 28 -1.23 -3.08 0.16
C ILE A 28 -2.60 -2.42 0.34
N PHE A 29 -2.82 -1.25 -0.23
CA PHE A 29 -3.99 -0.40 0.02
C PHE A 29 -4.30 -0.29 1.53
N PRO A 30 -3.31 0.14 2.36
CA PRO A 30 -3.48 0.14 3.81
C PRO A 30 -4.57 1.11 4.26
N THR A 31 -5.24 0.78 5.36
CA THR A 31 -6.32 1.60 5.90
C THR A 31 -5.99 2.20 7.25
N VAL A 32 -6.64 3.31 7.59
CA VAL A 32 -6.58 3.95 8.90
C VAL A 32 -6.86 2.96 10.03
N THR A 33 -6.13 3.10 11.13
CA THR A 33 -6.26 2.29 12.35
C THR A 33 -6.27 3.20 13.56
N ASN A 34 -6.74 2.68 14.69
CA ASN A 34 -6.53 3.29 16.01
C ASN A 34 -5.87 2.27 16.94
N PRO A 35 -4.63 2.49 17.44
CA PRO A 35 -3.77 3.66 17.19
C PRO A 35 -3.35 3.80 15.71
N ALA A 36 -2.86 4.99 15.32
CA ALA A 36 -2.42 5.27 13.95
C ALA A 36 -1.15 4.47 13.60
N ALA A 37 -1.16 3.76 12.47
CA ALA A 37 -0.03 2.94 12.03
C ALA A 37 1.20 3.76 11.59
N GLU A 38 1.03 5.06 11.34
CA GLU A 38 2.08 6.01 11.05
C GLU A 38 3.07 6.16 12.21
N GLN A 39 2.59 6.06 13.46
CA GLN A 39 3.43 6.18 14.65
C GLN A 39 4.50 5.07 14.74
N PRO A 40 4.16 3.78 14.68
CA PRO A 40 5.18 2.72 14.60
C PRO A 40 5.94 2.71 13.27
N ALA A 41 5.36 3.22 12.18
CA ALA A 41 6.07 3.30 10.90
C ALA A 41 7.30 4.22 10.97
N ALA A 42 7.23 5.28 11.78
CA ALA A 42 8.34 6.20 12.03
C ALA A 42 9.56 5.56 12.71
N THR A 43 9.41 4.37 13.30
CA THR A 43 10.51 3.64 13.92
C THR A 43 11.05 2.50 13.04
N LEU A 44 10.55 2.35 11.80
CA LEU A 44 10.95 1.25 10.91
C LEU A 44 12.16 1.63 10.03
N ASP A 45 13.28 0.95 10.27
CA ASP A 45 14.47 1.02 9.39
C ASP A 45 14.46 -0.01 8.25
N VAL A 46 13.48 -0.90 8.23
CA VAL A 46 13.37 -1.97 7.22
C VAL A 46 12.74 -1.43 5.93
N PRO A 47 13.14 -1.92 4.75
CA PRO A 47 12.57 -1.47 3.47
C PRO A 47 11.10 -1.87 3.37
N GLY A 48 10.27 -0.90 2.98
CA GLY A 48 8.82 -1.04 2.84
C GLY A 48 8.32 -0.89 1.39
N LEU A 49 7.27 -1.61 1.02
CA LEU A 49 6.48 -1.33 -0.18
C LEU A 49 5.06 -0.92 0.22
N ILE A 50 4.62 0.27 -0.19
CA ILE A 50 3.26 0.74 -0.02
C ILE A 50 2.60 0.79 -1.40
N LEU A 51 1.53 0.01 -1.60
CA LEU A 51 0.72 0.08 -2.81
C LEU A 51 -0.56 0.84 -2.52
N THR A 52 -0.94 1.79 -3.37
CA THR A 52 -2.21 2.52 -3.27
C THR A 52 -2.93 2.61 -4.61
N ALA A 53 -4.17 3.07 -4.63
CA ALA A 53 -4.95 3.30 -5.86
C ALA A 53 -5.03 4.80 -6.20
N PRO A 54 -5.27 5.21 -7.46
CA PRO A 54 -5.25 6.63 -7.85
C PRO A 54 -6.28 7.51 -7.13
N GLY A 55 -7.36 6.92 -6.61
CA GLY A 55 -8.38 7.60 -5.81
C GLY A 55 -8.29 7.34 -4.31
N ASP A 56 -7.46 6.40 -3.86
CA ASP A 56 -7.36 6.00 -2.45
C ASP A 56 -6.95 7.16 -1.54
N PRO A 57 -5.96 8.02 -1.90
CA PRO A 57 -5.55 9.13 -1.04
C PRO A 57 -6.69 10.08 -0.65
N LYS A 58 -7.73 10.18 -1.49
CA LYS A 58 -8.92 11.02 -1.27
C LYS A 58 -9.97 10.36 -0.37
N THR A 59 -9.82 9.07 -0.10
CA THR A 59 -10.70 8.34 0.81
C THR A 59 -10.33 8.59 2.27
N LEU A 60 -11.32 8.62 3.15
CA LEU A 60 -11.10 8.67 4.60
C LEU A 60 -10.46 7.39 5.15
N THR A 61 -10.67 6.27 4.47
CA THR A 61 -10.24 4.97 4.94
C THR A 61 -8.79 4.67 4.61
N SER A 62 -8.19 5.33 3.61
CA SER A 62 -6.78 5.12 3.25
C SER A 62 -5.84 5.96 4.10
N ASN A 63 -4.74 5.33 4.53
CA ASN A 63 -3.62 6.00 5.18
C ASN A 63 -2.31 5.90 4.39
N ALA A 64 -2.33 5.45 3.13
CA ALA A 64 -1.13 5.14 2.36
C ALA A 64 -0.13 6.32 2.24
N LEU A 65 -0.62 7.55 2.00
CA LEU A 65 0.25 8.74 1.94
C LEU A 65 0.79 9.16 3.31
N GLY A 66 -0.03 9.04 4.36
CA GLY A 66 0.43 9.31 5.73
C GLY A 66 1.53 8.33 6.12
N LEU A 67 1.30 7.05 5.82
CA LEU A 67 2.25 5.97 6.07
C LEU A 67 3.55 6.14 5.28
N SER A 68 3.50 6.56 4.01
CA SER A 68 4.72 6.79 3.21
C SER A 68 5.53 7.98 3.71
N ARG A 69 4.87 9.01 4.27
CA ARG A 69 5.57 10.17 4.86
C ARG A 69 6.20 9.85 6.21
N ALA A 70 5.62 8.92 6.96
CA ALA A 70 6.15 8.50 8.25
C ALA A 70 7.26 7.45 8.12
N TRP A 71 7.40 6.77 6.98
CA TRP A 71 8.32 5.65 6.80
C TRP A 71 9.31 5.93 5.68
N ASP A 72 10.46 6.51 6.02
CA ASP A 72 11.48 6.97 5.06
C ASP A 72 12.02 5.86 4.14
N LYS A 73 12.05 4.61 4.63
CA LYS A 73 12.52 3.44 3.87
C LYS A 73 11.43 2.81 3.00
N ALA A 74 10.21 3.36 2.99
CA ALA A 74 9.13 2.85 2.17
C ALA A 74 9.13 3.44 0.76
N THR A 75 8.95 2.57 -0.23
CA THR A 75 8.60 2.96 -1.60
C THR A 75 7.08 2.98 -1.73
N LEU A 76 6.51 4.15 -2.00
CA LEU A 76 5.10 4.29 -2.38
C LEU A 76 4.94 4.02 -3.88
N ARG A 77 3.88 3.31 -4.28
CA ARG A 77 3.47 3.18 -5.69
C ARG A 77 1.95 3.25 -5.85
N ILE A 78 1.50 4.11 -6.76
CA ILE A 78 0.10 4.21 -7.15
C ILE A 78 -0.16 3.19 -8.27
N VAL A 79 -0.97 2.17 -8.04
CA VAL A 79 -1.27 1.12 -9.03
C VAL A 79 -2.33 1.62 -10.01
N SER A 80 -1.96 1.81 -11.28
CA SER A 80 -2.85 2.37 -12.30
C SER A 80 -4.17 1.60 -12.40
N LYS A 81 -5.29 2.33 -12.37
CA LYS A 81 -6.65 1.77 -12.50
C LYS A 81 -6.98 0.70 -11.44
N ALA A 82 -6.26 0.67 -10.31
CA ALA A 82 -6.57 -0.23 -9.23
C ALA A 82 -7.88 0.14 -8.52
N ARG A 83 -8.51 -0.89 -7.95
CA ARG A 83 -9.64 -0.79 -7.02
C ARG A 83 -9.21 -1.46 -5.73
N ALA A 84 -9.13 -0.72 -4.62
CA ALA A 84 -8.64 -1.22 -3.34
C ALA A 84 -9.41 -2.47 -2.88
N GLY A 85 -10.75 -2.44 -2.90
CA GLY A 85 -11.59 -3.62 -2.59
C GLY A 85 -11.49 -4.78 -3.61
N GLY A 86 -10.83 -4.56 -4.75
CA GLY A 86 -10.69 -5.56 -5.81
C GLY A 86 -9.68 -6.66 -5.51
N LEU A 87 -8.98 -6.62 -4.37
CA LEU A 87 -8.12 -7.70 -3.91
C LEU A 87 -8.85 -8.80 -3.14
N VAL A 88 -10.09 -8.57 -2.69
CA VAL A 88 -10.87 -9.58 -1.98
C VAL A 88 -11.08 -10.79 -2.89
N GLU A 89 -10.43 -11.90 -2.53
CA GLU A 89 -10.46 -13.14 -3.30
C GLU A 89 -11.69 -13.96 -2.88
N GLY A 90 -12.88 -13.48 -3.23
CA GLY A 90 -14.16 -14.06 -2.83
C GLY A 90 -15.18 -14.03 -3.95
N ARG A 91 -15.24 -15.10 -4.76
CA ARG A 91 -16.19 -15.22 -5.88
C ARG A 91 -17.63 -15.48 -5.44
N ARG A 92 -17.86 -15.87 -4.17
CA ARG A 92 -19.15 -16.42 -3.71
C ARG A 92 -19.90 -15.57 -2.66
N LEU A 93 -19.23 -14.72 -1.88
CA LEU A 93 -19.91 -13.91 -0.85
C LEU A 93 -20.32 -12.50 -1.32
N THR A 94 -19.58 -11.93 -2.27
CA THR A 94 -19.75 -10.51 -2.70
C THR A 94 -20.96 -10.30 -3.62
N LYS A 95 -21.31 -11.33 -4.43
CA LYS A 95 -22.41 -11.24 -5.40
C LYS A 95 -23.80 -11.17 -4.76
N VAL A 96 -23.95 -11.69 -3.53
CA VAL A 96 -25.23 -11.67 -2.78
C VAL A 96 -25.45 -10.33 -2.07
N LEU A 97 -24.38 -9.58 -1.79
CA LEU A 97 -24.41 -8.34 -1.01
C LEU A 97 -24.20 -7.06 -1.85
N GLY A 98 -24.16 -7.16 -3.19
CA GLY A 98 -23.94 -6.01 -4.07
C GLY A 98 -22.54 -5.37 -3.94
N LEU A 99 -21.60 -6.07 -3.30
CA LEU A 99 -20.25 -5.57 -3.05
C LEU A 99 -19.36 -5.71 -4.30
N PRO A 100 -18.48 -4.74 -4.59
CA PRO A 100 -17.60 -4.80 -5.75
C PRO A 100 -16.73 -6.06 -5.72
N GLY A 101 -16.88 -6.89 -6.76
CA GLY A 101 -16.19 -8.18 -6.88
C GLY A 101 -14.69 -8.06 -7.22
N PRO A 102 -13.99 -9.21 -7.31
CA PRO A 102 -12.54 -9.25 -7.54
C PRO A 102 -12.13 -8.55 -8.85
N HIS A 103 -11.13 -7.68 -8.78
CA HIS A 103 -10.61 -6.94 -9.93
C HIS A 103 -9.31 -7.59 -10.43
N ARG A 104 -9.44 -8.52 -11.38
CA ARG A 104 -8.31 -9.32 -11.90
C ARG A 104 -7.11 -8.50 -12.37
N ARG A 105 -7.34 -7.31 -12.93
CA ARG A 105 -6.26 -6.40 -13.36
C ARG A 105 -5.50 -5.83 -12.15
N THR A 106 -6.21 -5.48 -11.07
CA THR A 106 -5.56 -5.06 -9.80
C THR A 106 -4.71 -6.19 -9.26
N GLN A 107 -5.29 -7.40 -9.16
CA GLN A 107 -4.58 -8.56 -8.64
C GLN A 107 -3.31 -8.86 -9.45
N ARG A 108 -3.38 -8.81 -10.78
CA ARG A 108 -2.21 -9.03 -11.64
C ARG A 108 -1.12 -7.99 -11.41
N SER A 109 -1.46 -6.69 -11.38
CA SER A 109 -0.50 -5.62 -11.14
C SER A 109 0.11 -5.70 -9.74
N VAL A 110 -0.71 -5.90 -8.72
CA VAL A 110 -0.26 -6.03 -7.32
C VAL A 110 0.67 -7.22 -7.18
N ARG A 111 0.32 -8.39 -7.73
CA ARG A 111 1.19 -9.58 -7.70
C ARG A 111 2.53 -9.30 -8.39
N ALA A 112 2.52 -8.70 -9.59
CA ALA A 112 3.76 -8.40 -10.30
C ALA A 112 4.66 -7.44 -9.52
N LEU A 113 4.11 -6.33 -9.01
CA LEU A 113 4.85 -5.33 -8.24
C LEU A 113 5.40 -5.90 -6.93
N LEU A 114 4.55 -6.62 -6.18
CA LEU A 114 4.92 -7.24 -4.92
C LEU A 114 5.98 -8.32 -5.13
N THR A 115 5.80 -9.22 -6.09
CA THR A 115 6.75 -10.28 -6.38
C THR A 115 8.10 -9.73 -6.81
N GLY A 116 8.14 -8.77 -7.74
CA GLY A 116 9.40 -8.14 -8.14
C GLY A 116 10.11 -7.46 -6.97
N TYR A 117 9.37 -6.74 -6.14
CA TYR A 117 9.92 -6.11 -4.94
C TYR A 117 10.53 -7.14 -3.98
N LEU A 118 9.81 -8.22 -3.66
CA LEU A 118 10.29 -9.25 -2.73
C LEU A 118 11.44 -10.09 -3.30
N LEU A 119 11.47 -10.35 -4.60
CA LEU A 119 12.59 -11.05 -5.25
C LEU A 119 13.90 -10.26 -5.07
N TYR A 120 13.83 -8.93 -5.09
CA TYR A 120 14.98 -8.10 -4.78
C TYR A 120 15.25 -7.98 -3.27
N THR A 121 14.26 -7.57 -2.46
CA THR A 121 14.51 -7.21 -1.04
C THR A 121 14.72 -8.42 -0.13
N LEU A 122 14.08 -9.56 -0.43
CA LEU A 122 14.26 -10.80 0.32
C LEU A 122 15.22 -11.76 -0.38
N GLY A 123 15.10 -11.88 -1.70
CA GLY A 123 15.89 -12.83 -2.50
C GLY A 123 17.27 -12.31 -2.92
N GLY A 124 17.50 -10.99 -2.88
CA GLY A 124 18.75 -10.38 -3.34
C GLY A 124 18.96 -10.42 -4.85
N ASP A 125 17.93 -10.79 -5.63
CA ASP A 125 18.04 -10.88 -7.10
C ASP A 125 18.07 -9.48 -7.72
N LYS A 126 19.27 -9.07 -8.15
CA LYS A 126 19.53 -7.75 -8.74
C LYS A 126 18.78 -7.51 -10.05
N THR A 127 18.30 -8.56 -10.72
CA THR A 127 17.42 -8.46 -11.90
C THR A 127 16.16 -7.65 -11.59
N TYR A 128 15.67 -7.75 -10.35
CA TYR A 128 14.45 -7.09 -9.89
C TYR A 128 14.70 -5.78 -9.13
N ARG A 129 15.94 -5.26 -9.09
CA ARG A 129 16.30 -4.03 -8.34
C ARG A 129 15.36 -2.86 -8.61
N ARG A 130 14.93 -2.69 -9.87
CA ARG A 130 14.03 -1.61 -10.28
C ARG A 130 12.69 -1.60 -9.54
N PHE A 131 12.23 -2.75 -9.01
CA PHE A 131 10.98 -2.81 -8.26
C PHE A 131 11.04 -2.12 -6.90
N ALA A 132 12.23 -2.01 -6.31
CA ALA A 132 12.47 -1.36 -5.01
C ALA A 132 13.11 0.03 -5.12
N ASP A 133 13.26 0.55 -6.35
CA ASP A 133 13.77 1.89 -6.59
C ASP A 133 12.61 2.91 -6.52
N PRO A 134 12.60 3.84 -5.55
CA PRO A 134 11.49 4.77 -5.35
C PRO A 134 11.36 5.80 -6.48
N ASP A 135 12.45 6.11 -7.19
CA ASP A 135 12.49 7.16 -8.21
C ASP A 135 12.11 6.65 -9.60
N LEU A 136 12.02 5.32 -9.76
CA LEU A 136 11.66 4.70 -11.03
C LEU A 136 10.16 4.53 -11.22
N GLN A 137 9.67 5.08 -12.33
CA GLN A 137 8.32 4.78 -12.82
C GLN A 137 8.27 3.36 -13.39
N LEU A 138 7.38 2.53 -12.83
CA LEU A 138 7.16 1.17 -13.32
C LEU A 138 5.95 1.09 -14.26
N PRO A 139 5.90 0.08 -15.14
CA PRO A 139 4.69 -0.23 -15.87
C PRO A 139 3.52 -0.50 -14.92
N LYS A 140 2.33 0.01 -15.27
CA LYS A 140 1.08 -0.13 -14.47
C LYS A 140 1.12 0.59 -13.11
N THR A 141 2.03 1.55 -12.94
CA THR A 141 1.93 2.56 -11.89
C THR A 141 1.65 3.92 -12.49
N ASP A 142 0.98 4.78 -11.71
CA ASP A 142 0.82 6.20 -12.00
C ASP A 142 1.95 6.99 -11.30
N PRO A 143 2.39 8.14 -11.84
CA PRO A 143 3.43 8.94 -11.20
C PRO A 143 2.92 9.49 -9.86
N ILE A 144 3.81 9.58 -8.89
CA ILE A 144 3.56 10.31 -7.65
C ILE A 144 3.85 11.78 -7.95
N ASP A 145 2.89 12.65 -7.67
CA ASP A 145 3.10 14.09 -7.73
C ASP A 145 3.71 14.55 -6.39
N PRO A 146 5.00 14.92 -6.36
CA PRO A 146 5.68 15.34 -5.13
C PRO A 146 5.19 16.71 -4.64
N GLU A 147 4.62 17.54 -5.51
CA GLU A 147 4.13 18.89 -5.20
C GLU A 147 2.62 18.91 -4.85
N ALA A 148 1.96 17.75 -4.90
CA ALA A 148 0.55 17.66 -4.56
C ALA A 148 0.33 18.09 -3.11
N PRO A 149 -0.54 19.09 -2.85
CA PRO A 149 -0.80 19.55 -1.49
C PRO A 149 -1.32 18.40 -0.63
N PRO A 150 -0.96 18.36 0.68
CA PRO A 150 -1.48 17.35 1.57
C PRO A 150 -3.01 17.40 1.59
N ILE A 151 -3.65 16.28 1.29
CA ILE A 151 -5.11 16.17 1.30
C ILE A 151 -5.60 16.49 2.71
N THR A 152 -6.35 17.57 2.83
CA THR A 152 -6.87 18.05 4.11
C THR A 152 -8.01 17.15 4.59
N PRO A 153 -8.26 17.06 5.92
CA PRO A 153 -9.42 16.35 6.43
C PRO A 153 -10.75 16.81 5.80
N GLY A 154 -10.88 18.10 5.49
CA GLY A 154 -12.05 18.67 4.82
C GLY A 154 -12.30 18.10 3.42
N GLU A 155 -11.26 17.93 2.61
CA GLU A 155 -11.38 17.34 1.26
C GLU A 155 -11.79 15.86 1.31
N LYS A 156 -11.34 15.13 2.34
CA LYS A 156 -11.77 13.75 2.55
C LYS A 156 -13.25 13.66 2.94
N ILE A 157 -13.76 14.62 3.71
CA ILE A 157 -15.20 14.71 4.07
C ILE A 157 -16.04 15.04 2.83
N VAL A 158 -15.61 15.96 1.97
CA VAL A 158 -16.32 16.28 0.72
C VAL A 158 -16.45 15.07 -0.21
N THR A 159 -15.44 14.18 -0.21
CA THR A 159 -15.47 12.93 -0.99
C THR A 159 -16.48 11.92 -0.45
N LEU A 160 -16.93 12.01 0.81
CA LEU A 160 -18.02 11.17 1.33
C LEU A 160 -19.41 11.59 0.83
N LEU A 161 -19.57 12.87 0.51
CA LEU A 161 -20.87 13.46 0.17
C LEU A 161 -21.19 13.38 -1.34
N LYS A 162 -20.32 12.72 -2.11
CA LYS A 162 -20.47 12.47 -3.55
C LYS A 162 -20.56 10.97 -3.82
#